data_AF-A0A353YG94-F1
#
_entry.id   AF-A0A353YG94-F1
#
_cell.length_a   1.000
_cell.length_b   1.000
_cell.length_c   1.000
_cell.angle_alpha   90.00
_cell.angle_beta   90.00
_cell.angle_gamma   90.00
#
_symmetry.space_group_name_H-M   'P 1'
#
loop_
_entity.id
_entity.type
_entity.pdbx_description
1 polymer ?
#
loop_
_entity_poly.entity_id
_entity_poly.type
_entity_poly.pdbx_seq_one_letter_code
_entity_poly.pdbx_strand_id
1 'polypeptide(L)' 'MLLPEMNVKQAVRAFDQTEAEALVVVDSHAERHVIGLLTEAHALRRYTDALEL' A
#
# COMPACT_ATOMS: atom_id res chain seq x y z
N MET A 1 -1.20 -0.58 -7.75
CA MET A 1 -2.17 -1.48 -7.08
C MET A 1 -1.44 -2.23 -5.99
N LEU A 2 -2.15 -2.61 -4.93
CA LEU A 2 -1.60 -3.30 -3.76
C LEU A 2 -2.36 -4.61 -3.51
N LEU A 3 -1.72 -5.52 -2.77
CA LEU A 3 -2.36 -6.72 -2.21
C LEU A 3 -2.49 -6.58 -0.70
N PRO A 4 -3.50 -7.21 -0.07
CA PRO A 4 -3.75 -7.11 1.37
C PRO A 4 -2.62 -7.70 2.23
N GLU A 5 -1.86 -8.65 1.67
CA GLU A 5 -0.72 -9.29 2.35
C GLU A 5 0.58 -8.47 2.28
N MET A 6 0.60 -7.37 1.51
CA MET A 6 1.77 -6.49 1.45
C MET A 6 1.98 -5.78 2.78
N ASN A 7 3.21 -5.86 3.29
CA ASN A 7 3.60 -5.07 4.45
C ASN A 7 3.78 -3.58 4.08
N VAL A 8 3.89 -2.73 5.11
CA VAL A 8 4.00 -1.28 4.94
C VAL A 8 5.20 -0.85 4.10
N LYS A 9 6.34 -1.56 4.17
CA LYS A 9 7.53 -1.23 3.37
C LYS A 9 7.30 -1.51 1.88
N GLN A 10 6.62 -2.61 1.57
CA GLN A 10 6.24 -2.96 0.20
C GLN A 10 5.22 -1.96 -0.36
N ALA A 11 4.26 -1.53 0.47
CA ALA A 11 3.29 -0.52 0.08
C ALA A 11 3.96 0.83 -0.23
N VAL A 12 4.86 1.31 0.64
CA VAL A 12 5.63 2.56 0.40
C VAL A 12 6.43 2.46 -0.90
N ARG A 13 7.14 1.35 -1.13
CA ARG A 13 7.88 1.16 -2.39
C ARG A 13 6.97 1.18 -3.63
N ALA A 14 5.75 0.67 -3.51
CA ALA A 14 4.79 0.70 -4.62
C ALA A 14 4.30 2.12 -4.92
N PHE A 15 4.15 2.97 -3.90
CA PHE A 15 3.87 4.39 -4.09
C PHE A 15 5.04 5.09 -4.81
N ASP A 16 6.27 4.91 -4.32
CA ASP A 16 7.47 5.47 -4.98
C ASP A 16 7.58 5.08 -6.46
N GLN A 17 7.31 3.81 -6.78
CA GLN A 17 7.42 3.28 -8.15
C GLN A 17 6.33 3.77 -9.10
N THR A 18 5.17 4.15 -8.56
CA THR A 18 4.02 4.56 -9.37
C THR A 18 3.80 6.06 -9.36
N GLU A 19 4.54 6.79 -8.51
CA GLU A 19 4.38 8.23 -8.27
C GLU A 19 2.91 8.62 -7.99
N ALA A 20 2.16 7.68 -7.39
CA ALA A 20 0.73 7.82 -7.14
C ALA A 20 0.47 8.25 -5.69
N GLU A 21 -0.50 9.14 -5.48
CA GLU A 21 -0.89 9.55 -4.13
C GLU A 21 -1.85 8.54 -3.46
N ALA A 22 -2.48 7.67 -4.26
CA ALA A 22 -3.41 6.64 -3.81
C ALA A 22 -3.37 5.39 -4.70
N LEU A 23 -3.41 4.21 -4.08
CA LEU A 23 -3.40 2.93 -4.76
C LEU A 23 -4.56 2.06 -4.25
N VAL A 24 -5.28 1.44 -5.20
CA VAL A 24 -6.30 0.44 -4.88
C VAL A 24 -5.66 -0.83 -4.31
N VAL A 25 -6.30 -1.40 -3.29
CA VAL A 25 -5.98 -2.71 -2.73
C VAL A 25 -6.92 -3.71 -3.36
N VAL A 26 -6.38 -4.77 -3.96
CA VAL A 26 -7.17 -5.84 -4.57
C VAL A 26 -7.00 -7.17 -3.85
N ASP A 27 -7.99 -8.06 -3.96
CA ASP A 27 -7.99 -9.36 -3.30
C ASP A 27 -6.83 -10.28 -3.69
N SER A 28 -6.43 -10.26 -4.96
CA SER A 28 -5.46 -11.16 -5.56
C SER A 28 -4.95 -10.61 -6.90
N HIS A 29 -3.85 -11.18 -7.41
CA HIS A 29 -3.35 -10.84 -8.75
C HIS A 29 -4.22 -11.37 -9.90
N ALA A 30 -4.92 -12.48 -9.67
CA ALA A 30 -5.72 -13.18 -10.67
C ALA A 30 -7.04 -12.45 -10.92
N GLU A 31 -7.84 -12.26 -9.87
CA GLU A 31 -9.19 -11.71 -9.97
C GLU A 31 -9.20 -10.18 -9.89
N ARG A 32 -8.30 -9.60 -9.09
CA ARG A 32 -8.12 -8.15 -8.93
C ARG A 32 -9.39 -7.40 -8.48
N HIS A 33 -10.22 -8.02 -7.64
CA HIS A 33 -11.36 -7.32 -7.07
C HIS A 33 -10.89 -6.24 -6.10
N VAL A 34 -11.34 -5.00 -6.28
CA VAL A 34 -11.00 -3.90 -5.37
C VAL A 34 -11.68 -4.12 -4.03
N ILE A 35 -10.87 -4.26 -2.98
CA ILE A 35 -11.31 -4.45 -1.60
C ILE A 35 -11.00 -3.24 -0.72
N GLY A 36 -10.28 -2.24 -1.24
CA GLY A 36 -9.98 -1.02 -0.51
C GLY A 36 -9.13 -0.01 -1.27
N LEU A 37 -8.83 1.09 -0.60
CA LEU A 37 -7.96 2.16 -1.07
C LEU A 37 -6.96 2.51 0.03
N LEU A 38 -5.69 2.62 -0.33
CA LEU A 38 -4.64 3.11 0.56
C LEU A 38 -4.06 4.40 -0.03
N THR A 39 -3.84 5.41 0.81
CA THR A 39 -3.14 6.64 0.43
C THR A 39 -1.68 6.58 0.88
N GLU A 40 -0.81 7.24 0.13
CA GLU A 40 0.62 7.30 0.45
C GLU A 40 0.86 7.92 1.84
N ALA A 41 0.18 9.02 2.15
CA ALA A 41 0.27 9.68 3.46
C ALA A 41 -0.09 8.73 4.62
N HIS A 42 -1.09 7.87 4.45
CA HIS A 42 -1.45 6.89 5.47
C HIS A 42 -0.37 5.80 5.61
N ALA A 43 0.17 5.32 4.50
CA ALA A 43 1.23 4.32 4.48
C ALA A 43 2.53 4.85 5.14
N LEU A 44 2.93 6.09 4.83
CA LEU A 44 4.13 6.72 5.41
C LEU A 44 4.00 6.92 6.92
N ARG A 45 2.84 7.39 7.41
CA ARG A 45 2.61 7.49 8.86
C ARG A 45 2.82 6.14 9.56
N ARG A 46 2.25 5.07 9.00
CA ARG A 46 2.42 3.72 9.56
C ARG A 46 3.83 3.18 9.42
N TYR A 47 4.58 3.61 8.41
CA TYR A 47 5.98 3.22 8.24
C TYR A 47 6.84 3.83 9.34
N THR A 48 6.62 5.11 9.69
CA THR A 48 7.29 5.77 10.81
C THR A 48 6.95 5.08 12.13
N ASP A 49 5.66 4.82 12.40
CA ASP A 49 5.23 4.11 13.62
C ASP A 49 5.91 2.73 13.77
N ALA A 50 6.15 2.04 12.64
CA ALA A 50 6.80 0.72 12.63
C ALA A 50 8.33 0.77 12.81
N LEU A 51 8.96 1.94 12.69
CA LEU A 51 10.40 2.13 12.94
C LEU A 51 10.70 2.58 14.37
N GLU A 52 9.71 3.10 15.08
CA GLU A 52 9.81 3.50 16.50
C GLU A 52 9.55 2.34 17.49
N LEU A 53 9.26 1.14 16.97
CA LEU A 53 9.02 -0.12 17.69
C LEU A 53 10.20 -1.08 17.57
#